data_AF-A0A1Y2W1L0-F1
#
_entry.id   AF-A0A1Y2W1L0-F1
#
_cell.length_a   1.000
_cell.length_b   1.000
_cell.length_c   1.000
_cell.angle_alpha   90.00
_cell.angle_beta   90.00
_cell.angle_gamma   90.00
#
_symmetry.space_group_name_H-M   'P 1'
#
loop_
_entity.id
_entity.type
_entity.pdbx_description
1 polymer ?
#
loop_
_entity_poly.entity_id
_entity_poly.type
_entity_poly.pdbx_seq_one_letter_code
_entity_poly.pdbx_strand_id
1 'polypeptide(L)' 'MSTDKNQSTNQQKITVEDDEPDEWDKRIFSTGCADENAKLTDCYFEKKDWRACKKEMDIFRACWKKHNNDDRTSTKDT' A
#
# COMPACT_ATOMS: atom_id res chain seq x y z
N MET A 1 32.81 8.86 41.57
CA MET A 1 31.92 9.75 42.34
C MET A 1 31.65 10.95 41.45
N SER A 2 30.46 11.35 41.01
CA SER A 2 29.05 10.95 41.18
C SER A 2 28.32 11.74 40.06
N THR A 3 27.56 11.09 39.15
CA THR A 3 26.07 11.12 39.05
C THR A 3 25.47 12.55 39.02
N ASP A 4 24.54 13.00 38.18
CA ASP A 4 23.54 12.46 37.27
C ASP A 4 23.10 13.59 36.31
N LYS A 5 22.65 13.25 35.09
CA LYS A 5 21.56 13.97 34.41
C LYS A 5 20.90 13.04 33.40
N ASN A 6 19.98 12.24 33.93
CA ASN A 6 18.91 11.58 33.22
C ASN A 6 17.94 12.66 32.71
N GLN A 7 17.67 12.69 31.40
CA GLN A 7 16.36 13.08 30.87
C GLN A 7 16.19 12.69 29.39
N SER A 8 15.23 11.79 29.21
CA SER A 8 14.27 11.74 28.10
C SER A 8 14.75 11.49 26.68
N THR A 9 14.67 10.21 26.30
CA THR A 9 13.77 9.71 25.24
C THR A 9 13.49 10.68 24.09
N ASN A 10 14.35 10.69 23.08
CA ASN A 10 13.88 10.81 21.71
C ASN A 10 14.84 10.03 20.81
N GLN A 11 14.81 8.70 20.94
CA GLN A 11 15.32 7.84 19.90
C GLN A 11 14.39 8.04 18.70
N GLN A 12 14.72 9.03 17.87
CA GLN A 12 14.24 9.11 16.50
C GLN A 12 14.73 7.83 15.83
N LYS A 13 13.90 6.80 15.93
CA LYS A 13 13.95 5.60 15.14
C LYS A 13 13.65 6.04 13.71
N ILE A 14 14.67 6.57 13.04
CA ILE A 14 14.74 6.54 11.58
C ILE A 14 14.95 5.06 11.29
N THR A 15 13.85 4.31 11.28
CA THR A 15 13.87 2.99 10.69
C THR A 15 14.14 3.20 9.22
N VAL A 16 15.25 2.64 8.79
CA VAL A 16 15.45 2.19 7.42
C VAL A 16 14.32 1.16 7.16
N GLU A 17 13.13 1.62 6.79
CA GLU A 17 12.00 0.81 6.29
C GLU A 17 12.07 0.69 4.76
N ASP A 18 13.28 0.65 4.21
CA ASP A 18 13.52 0.77 2.75
C ASP A 18 13.59 -0.59 2.03
N ASP A 19 13.47 -1.70 2.76
CA ASP A 19 13.62 -3.07 2.22
C ASP A 19 12.44 -4.01 2.53
N GLU A 20 11.41 -3.56 3.26
CA GLU A 20 10.18 -4.35 3.44
C GLU A 20 9.01 -3.70 2.70
N PRO A 21 8.28 -4.45 1.83
CA PRO A 21 7.04 -3.95 1.26
C PRO A 21 6.07 -3.61 2.41
N ASP A 22 5.42 -2.45 2.31
CA ASP A 22 4.49 -2.02 3.33
C ASP A 22 3.30 -3.01 3.42
N GLU A 23 2.52 -2.91 4.49
CA GLU A 23 1.37 -3.80 4.70
C GLU A 23 0.37 -3.74 3.53
N TRP A 24 0.31 -2.62 2.81
CA TRP A 24 -0.57 -2.44 1.67
C TRP A 24 -0.04 -3.13 0.39
N ASP A 25 1.23 -2.97 0.08
CA ASP A 25 1.97 -3.63 -0.99
C ASP A 25 1.95 -5.14 -0.78
N LYS A 26 2.23 -5.63 0.43
CA LYS A 26 2.09 -7.05 0.79
C LYS A 26 0.70 -7.58 0.44
N ARG A 27 -0.36 -6.82 0.77
CA ARG A 27 -1.74 -7.17 0.43
C ARG A 27 -1.95 -7.20 -1.09
N ILE A 28 -1.45 -6.21 -1.83
CA ILE A 28 -1.60 -6.14 -3.28
C ILE A 28 -0.80 -7.24 -3.99
N PHE A 29 0.42 -7.54 -3.58
CA PHE A 29 1.20 -8.66 -4.10
C PHE A 29 0.50 -10.00 -3.88
N SER A 30 -0.16 -10.19 -2.73
CA SER A 30 -0.93 -11.41 -2.46
C SER A 30 -2.20 -11.57 -3.32
N THR A 31 -2.66 -10.51 -4.00
CA THR A 31 -3.84 -10.58 -4.89
C THR A 31 -3.53 -11.13 -6.27
N GLY A 32 -2.25 -11.15 -6.68
CA GLY A 32 -1.82 -11.48 -8.03
C GLY A 32 -2.05 -10.37 -9.07
N CYS A 33 -2.51 -9.19 -8.64
CA CYS A 33 -2.83 -8.04 -9.51
C CYS A 33 -1.93 -6.82 -9.27
N ALA A 34 -0.69 -7.06 -8.81
CA ALA A 34 0.24 -6.01 -8.44
C ALA A 34 0.68 -5.15 -9.64
N ASP A 35 0.88 -5.77 -10.81
CA ASP A 35 1.28 -5.06 -12.02
C ASP A 35 0.19 -4.09 -12.50
N GLU A 36 -1.08 -4.51 -12.44
CA GLU A 36 -2.22 -3.67 -12.77
C GLU A 36 -2.40 -2.54 -11.76
N ASN A 37 -2.18 -2.82 -10.47
CA ASN A 37 -2.21 -1.82 -9.41
C ASN A 37 -1.10 -0.78 -9.57
N ALA A 38 0.12 -1.21 -9.92
CA ALA A 38 1.24 -0.32 -10.20
C ALA A 38 0.90 0.63 -11.36
N LYS A 39 0.40 0.11 -12.49
CA LYS A 39 -0.02 0.94 -13.63
C LYS A 39 -1.12 1.94 -13.28
N LEU A 40 -2.08 1.55 -12.44
CA LEU A 40 -3.13 2.44 -11.96
C LEU A 40 -2.55 3.56 -11.08
N THR A 41 -1.63 3.19 -10.18
CA THR A 41 -0.95 4.13 -9.27
C THR A 41 -0.06 5.09 -10.05
N ASP A 42 0.66 4.61 -11.06
CA ASP A 42 1.48 5.42 -11.96
C ASP A 42 0.62 6.43 -12.72
N CYS A 43 -0.50 5.99 -13.31
CA CYS A 43 -1.41 6.91 -14.00
C CYS A 43 -1.95 7.99 -13.05
N TYR A 44 -2.33 7.62 -11.82
CA TYR A 44 -2.74 8.60 -10.82
C TYR A 44 -1.58 9.51 -10.42
N PHE A 45 -0.36 9.00 -10.30
CA PHE A 45 0.78 9.80 -9.94
C PHE A 45 1.10 10.86 -11.00
N GLU A 46 0.98 10.51 -12.29
CA GLU A 46 1.16 11.41 -13.42
C GLU A 46 0.04 12.45 -13.54
N LYS A 47 -1.23 12.01 -13.47
CA LYS A 47 -2.38 12.87 -13.76
C LYS A 47 -2.98 13.54 -12.53
N LYS A 48 -2.73 12.99 -11.34
CA LYS A 48 -3.38 13.32 -10.06
C LYS A 48 -4.91 13.26 -10.11
N ASP A 49 -5.47 12.51 -11.07
CA ASP A 49 -6.91 12.32 -11.23
C ASP A 49 -7.22 10.86 -11.59
N TRP A 50 -7.88 10.16 -10.67
CA TRP A 50 -8.27 8.75 -10.84
C TRP A 50 -9.33 8.57 -11.95
N ARG A 51 -10.12 9.60 -12.27
CA ARG A 51 -11.14 9.54 -13.34
C ARG A 51 -10.48 9.47 -14.71
N ALA A 52 -9.33 10.11 -14.87
CA ALA A 52 -8.52 10.07 -16.08
C ALA A 52 -7.77 8.73 -16.25
N CYS A 53 -7.81 7.85 -15.24
CA CYS A 53 -7.19 6.53 -15.21
C CYS A 53 -8.21 5.39 -15.30
N LYS A 54 -9.38 5.67 -15.92
CA LYS A 54 -10.46 4.69 -16.05
C LYS A 54 -10.01 3.39 -16.73
N LYS A 55 -9.13 3.48 -17.72
CA LYS A 55 -8.61 2.31 -18.45
C LYS A 55 -7.81 1.39 -17.53
N GLU A 56 -6.89 1.96 -16.75
CA GLU A 56 -6.05 1.25 -15.79
C GLU A 56 -6.91 0.65 -14.67
N MET A 57 -7.93 1.39 -14.23
CA MET A 57 -8.90 0.92 -13.25
C MET A 57 -9.71 -0.28 -13.75
N ASP A 58 -10.16 -0.26 -15.01
CA ASP A 58 -10.92 -1.37 -15.60
C ASP A 58 -10.04 -2.61 -15.79
N ILE A 59 -8.77 -2.43 -16.14
CA ILE A 59 -7.77 -3.52 -16.19
C ILE A 59 -7.56 -4.12 -14.79
N PHE A 60 -7.35 -3.28 -13.78
CA PHE A 60 -7.19 -3.73 -12.40
C PHE A 60 -8.41 -4.51 -11.91
N ARG A 61 -9.63 -4.03 -12.17
CA ARG A 61 -10.88 -4.73 -11.83
C ARG A 61 -11.02 -6.08 -12.56
N ALA A 62 -10.60 -6.15 -13.82
CA ALA A 62 -10.63 -7.40 -14.57
C ALA A 62 -9.67 -8.44 -13.96
N CYS A 63 -8.46 -8.03 -13.56
CA CYS A 63 -7.56 -8.88 -12.81
C CYS A 63 -8.16 -9.28 -11.46
N TRP A 64 -8.70 -8.32 -10.72
CA TRP A 64 -9.29 -8.53 -9.40
C TRP A 64 -10.35 -9.63 -9.41
N LYS A 65 -11.27 -9.56 -10.38
CA LYS A 65 -12.32 -10.55 -10.58
C LYS A 65 -11.77 -11.91 -11.01
N LYS A 66 -10.77 -11.93 -11.90
CA LYS A 66 -10.11 -13.17 -12.36
C LYS A 66 -9.46 -13.95 -11.21
N HIS A 67 -8.91 -13.22 -10.24
CA HIS A 67 -8.26 -13.79 -9.06
C HIS A 67 -9.22 -14.01 -7.88
N ASN A 68 -10.54 -13.84 -8.09
CA ASN A 68 -11.58 -13.99 -7.07
C ASN A 68 -11.28 -13.19 -5.78
N ASN A 69 -10.75 -11.98 -5.94
CA ASN A 69 -10.36 -11.14 -4.81
C ASN A 69 -11.57 -10.40 -4.18
N ASP A 70 -12.78 -10.58 -4.71
CA ASP A 70 -14.01 -9.92 -4.23
C ASP A 70 -14.29 -10.22 -2.76
N ASP A 71 -13.96 -11.43 -2.28
CA ASP A 71 -14.13 -11.79 -0.88
C ASP A 71 -13.22 -10.97 0.06
N ARG A 72 -12.09 -10.47 -0.45
CA ARG A 72 -11.10 -9.69 0.32
C ARG A 72 -11.57 -8.28 0.65
N THR A 73 -12.56 -7.76 -0.09
CA THR A 73 -13.13 -6.42 0.10
C THR A 73 -14.49 -6.46 0.78
N SER A 74 -14.99 -7.64 1.15
CA SER A 74 -16.20 -7.76 1.94
C SER A 74 -15.97 -7.14 3.32
N THR A 75 -16.50 -5.94 3.55
CA THR A 75 -16.68 -5.44 4.91
C THR A 75 -17.71 -6.33 5.58
N LYS A 76 -17.29 -7.11 6.57
CA LYS A 76 -18.24 -7.79 7.46
C LYS A 76 -18.93 -6.71 8.28
N ASP A 77 -20.09 -6.26 7.83
CA ASP A 77 -21.06 -5.56 8.68
C ASP A 77 -21.56 -6.56 9.73
N THR A 78 -20.88 -6.64 10.87
CA THR A 78 -21.32 -7.39 12.06
C THR A 78 -21.22 -6.53 13.29
#